data_AF-A0A2H9R737-F1
#
_entry.id   AF-A0A2H9R737-F1
#
_cell.length_a   1.000
_cell.length_b   1.000
_cell.length_c   1.000
_cell.angle_alpha   90.00
_cell.angle_beta   90.00
_cell.angle_gamma   90.00
#
_symmetry.space_group_name_H-M   'P 1'
#
loop_
_entity.id
_entity.type
_entity.pdbx_description
1 polymer ?
#
loop_
_entity_poly.entity_id
_entity_poly.type
_entity_poly.pdbx_seq_one_letter_code
_entity_poly.pdbx_strand_id
1 'polypeptide(L)'
;MTHDDIDIIGKNVKDMYGTFMGKVIGTITDIDGSIQSVGVDCGSQGLQQIAYEQLVVQASVVIFIPKWRLDSQRLLREKQLTLRRLKALIDIVSENDDMKEDAEIIHEKYKSKLASLDEAEKQIKAKLDFRLAELEEQVKSAKMLLFDAKVQYKSNEISDTTFETVKTCSADLIEHVNHETAEISNVKRRIADLDAEVITVTTPPQKAIQESAVSYLGNSEQEQLVQS
;
A
#
# COMPACT_ATOMS: atom_id res chain seq x y z
N MET A 1 12.07 -15.52 26.84
CA MET A 1 12.54 -14.12 26.94
C MET A 1 13.98 -14.09 26.45
N THR A 2 14.20 -13.61 25.22
CA THR A 2 15.54 -13.31 24.75
C THR A 2 15.92 -11.92 25.26
N HIS A 3 17.16 -11.75 25.71
CA HIS A 3 17.66 -10.51 26.33
C HIS A 3 17.44 -9.24 25.47
N ASP A 4 17.21 -9.39 24.16
CA ASP A 4 16.99 -8.30 23.20
C ASP A 4 15.63 -7.59 23.33
N ASP A 5 14.60 -8.23 23.90
CA ASP A 5 13.24 -7.66 23.95
C ASP A 5 13.12 -6.51 24.98
N ILE A 6 14.02 -6.48 25.99
CA ILE A 6 14.09 -5.42 27.01
C ILE A 6 14.89 -4.20 26.50
N ASP A 7 15.71 -4.37 25.47
CA ASP A 7 16.53 -3.30 24.90
C ASP A 7 15.73 -2.31 24.03
N ILE A 8 14.40 -2.42 23.96
CA ILE A 8 13.56 -1.46 23.24
C ILE A 8 13.24 -0.20 24.07
N ILE A 9 13.20 -0.32 25.40
CA ILE A 9 12.72 0.74 26.29
C ILE A 9 13.69 1.92 26.29
N GLY A 10 13.16 3.14 26.16
CA GLY A 10 13.95 4.36 26.13
C GLY A 10 14.57 4.68 24.77
N LYS A 11 14.45 3.82 23.76
CA LYS A 11 14.88 4.14 22.39
C LYS A 11 13.98 5.20 21.76
N ASN A 12 14.57 6.02 20.91
CA ASN A 12 13.83 6.95 20.07
C ASN A 12 13.08 6.17 19.00
N VAL A 13 11.84 6.57 18.74
CA VAL A 13 11.01 6.07 17.66
C VAL A 13 11.12 7.05 16.51
N LYS A 14 11.44 6.55 15.33
CA LYS A 14 11.41 7.29 14.08
C LYS A 14 10.46 6.63 13.11
N ASP A 15 9.86 7.40 12.22
CA ASP A 15 9.19 6.79 11.07
C ASP A 15 10.22 6.17 10.11
N MET A 16 9.71 5.50 9.08
CA MET A 16 10.52 4.86 8.03
C MET A 16 11.31 5.84 7.14
N TYR A 17 11.10 7.15 7.29
CA TYR A 17 11.81 8.21 6.57
C TYR A 17 12.83 8.94 7.45
N GLY A 18 12.90 8.59 8.74
CA GLY A 18 13.86 9.13 9.70
C GLY A 18 13.32 10.28 10.56
N THR A 19 12.05 10.65 10.43
CA THR A 19 11.40 11.68 11.25
C THR A 19 11.21 11.16 12.67
N PHE A 20 11.59 11.95 13.67
CA PHE A 20 11.38 11.59 15.07
C PHE A 20 9.89 11.64 15.43
N MET A 21 9.39 10.55 16.02
CA MET A 21 7.99 10.42 16.43
C MET A 21 7.81 10.51 17.95
N GLY A 22 8.79 10.03 18.72
CA GLY A 22 8.65 9.94 20.16
C GLY A 22 9.66 9.03 20.81
N LYS A 23 9.42 8.67 22.06
CA LYS A 23 10.31 7.80 22.85
C LYS A 23 9.54 6.63 23.43
N VAL A 24 10.12 5.44 23.38
CA VAL A 24 9.53 4.25 24.00
C VAL A 24 9.56 4.39 25.51
N ILE A 25 8.42 4.24 26.17
CA ILE A 25 8.29 4.32 27.63
C ILE A 25 7.99 2.98 28.29
N GLY A 26 7.52 1.98 27.54
CA GLY A 26 7.22 0.66 28.07
C GLY A 26 6.60 -0.29 27.05
N THR A 27 6.37 -1.53 27.46
CA THR A 27 5.82 -2.61 26.63
C THR A 27 4.66 -3.28 27.35
N ILE A 28 3.66 -3.73 26.59
CA ILE A 28 2.60 -4.62 27.06
C ILE A 28 2.81 -5.98 26.42
N THR A 29 2.86 -7.02 27.25
CA THR A 29 3.13 -8.40 26.83
C THR A 29 1.89 -9.28 26.96
N ASP A 30 1.82 -10.31 26.13
CA ASP A 30 0.83 -11.39 26.28
C ASP A 30 1.25 -12.37 27.40
N ILE A 31 0.38 -13.32 27.74
CA ILE A 31 0.57 -14.32 28.81
C ILE A 31 1.80 -15.20 28.56
N ASP A 32 2.15 -15.42 27.29
CA ASP A 32 3.35 -16.16 26.89
C ASP A 32 4.66 -15.35 27.02
N GLY A 33 4.55 -14.07 27.41
CA GLY A 33 5.66 -13.14 27.58
C GLY A 33 6.13 -12.46 26.29
N SER A 34 5.46 -12.66 25.16
CA SER A 34 5.75 -11.95 23.90
C SER A 34 5.23 -10.50 23.94
N ILE A 35 5.94 -9.56 23.32
CA ILE A 35 5.49 -8.16 23.27
C ILE A 35 4.31 -8.05 22.31
N GLN A 36 3.16 -7.61 22.82
CA GLN A 36 1.98 -7.31 22.04
C GLN A 36 2.07 -5.89 21.46
N SER A 37 2.45 -4.92 22.29
CA SER A 37 2.49 -3.51 21.90
C SER A 37 3.50 -2.71 22.73
N VAL A 38 3.86 -1.55 22.21
CA VAL A 38 4.85 -0.64 22.77
C VAL A 38 4.21 0.71 23.00
N GLY A 39 4.35 1.24 24.21
CA GLY A 39 3.92 2.59 24.56
C GLY A 39 4.98 3.60 24.14
N VAL A 40 4.60 4.55 23.30
CA VAL A 40 5.45 5.63 22.79
C VAL A 40 4.90 6.97 23.26
N ASP A 41 5.72 7.75 23.95
CA ASP A 41 5.41 9.15 24.25
C ASP A 41 5.65 10.01 23.01
N CYS A 42 4.55 10.47 22.41
CA CYS A 42 4.52 11.32 21.22
C CYS A 42 4.30 12.80 21.57
N GLY A 43 4.62 13.22 22.81
CA GLY A 43 4.51 14.62 23.25
C GLY A 43 3.06 15.10 23.28
N SER A 44 2.71 16.08 22.44
CA SER A 44 1.35 16.64 22.39
C SER A 44 0.29 15.66 21.88
N GLN A 45 0.69 14.62 21.15
CA GLN A 45 -0.21 13.51 20.78
C GLN A 45 -0.43 12.50 21.91
N GLY A 46 0.25 12.70 23.05
CA GLY A 46 0.15 11.85 24.23
C GLY A 46 0.80 10.48 24.03
N LEU A 47 0.46 9.57 24.95
CA LEU A 47 0.92 8.18 24.90
C LEU A 47 0.17 7.43 23.79
N GLN A 48 0.92 6.97 22.80
CA GLN A 48 0.40 6.08 21.76
C GLN A 48 0.83 4.64 21.99
N GLN A 49 -0.13 3.73 21.84
CA GLN A 49 0.12 2.30 21.93
C GLN A 49 0.26 1.74 20.51
N ILE A 50 1.47 1.38 20.13
CA ILE A 50 1.79 0.88 18.79
C ILE A 50 1.96 -0.64 18.85
N ALA A 51 1.30 -1.36 17.95
CA ALA A 51 1.45 -2.81 17.87
C ALA A 51 2.90 -3.19 17.54
N TYR A 52 3.44 -4.24 18.18
CA TYR A 52 4.84 -4.62 18.00
C TYR A 52 5.18 -4.99 16.55
N GLU A 53 4.20 -5.53 15.81
CA GLU A 53 4.33 -5.82 14.37
C GLU A 53 4.67 -4.59 13.50
N GLN A 54 4.38 -3.38 14.00
CA GLN A 54 4.67 -2.12 13.33
C GLN A 54 6.04 -1.55 13.66
N LEU A 55 6.88 -2.28 14.39
CA LEU A 55 8.15 -1.77 14.89
C LEU A 55 9.31 -2.66 14.43
N VAL A 56 10.37 -2.00 13.96
CA VAL A 56 11.65 -2.64 13.69
C VAL A 56 12.66 -2.07 14.66
N VAL A 57 13.07 -2.88 15.63
CA VAL A 57 14.06 -2.50 16.64
C VAL A 57 15.45 -2.61 16.03
N GLN A 58 16.18 -1.50 16.03
CA GLN A 58 17.60 -1.45 15.68
C GLN A 58 18.43 -1.16 16.94
N ALA A 59 19.76 -1.12 16.78
CA ALA A 59 20.70 -0.95 17.89
C ALA A 59 20.41 0.30 18.76
N SER A 60 20.04 1.43 18.15
CA SER A 60 19.84 2.71 18.86
C SER A 60 18.49 3.37 18.62
N VAL A 61 17.65 2.81 17.75
CA VAL A 61 16.40 3.43 17.28
C VAL A 61 15.37 2.36 17.01
N VAL A 62 14.10 2.72 17.15
CA VAL A 62 12.97 1.90 16.72
C VAL A 62 12.35 2.57 15.49
N ILE A 63 12.21 1.82 14.40
CA ILE A 63 11.57 2.31 13.19
C ILE A 63 10.11 1.90 13.19
N PHE A 64 9.22 2.88 13.08
CA PHE A 64 7.79 2.69 12.91
C PHE A 64 7.44 2.45 11.44
N ILE A 65 6.66 1.39 11.21
CA ILE A 65 6.10 1.02 9.93
C ILE A 65 4.59 1.29 9.96
N PRO A 66 4.07 2.16 9.08
CA PRO A 66 2.64 2.41 8.98
C PRO A 66 1.84 1.14 8.69
N LYS A 67 0.67 0.98 9.33
CA LYS A 67 -0.16 -0.22 9.18
C LYS A 67 -0.59 -0.45 7.72
N TRP A 68 -0.87 0.62 6.96
CA TRP A 68 -1.21 0.53 5.54
C TRP A 68 -0.14 -0.20 4.73
N ARG A 69 1.14 -0.03 5.08
CA ARG A 69 2.28 -0.65 4.39
C ARG A 69 2.33 -2.14 4.67
N LEU A 70 2.18 -2.54 5.94
CA LEU A 70 2.14 -3.95 6.33
C LEU A 70 0.94 -4.67 5.72
N ASP A 71 -0.25 -4.09 5.86
CA ASP A 71 -1.51 -4.66 5.37
C ASP A 71 -1.43 -4.84 3.84
N SER A 72 -0.91 -3.84 3.12
CA SER A 72 -0.74 -3.90 1.66
C SER A 72 0.28 -4.95 1.23
N GLN A 73 1.43 -5.06 1.90
CA GLN A 73 2.43 -6.07 1.59
C GLN A 73 1.87 -7.49 1.80
N ARG A 74 1.13 -7.70 2.89
CA ARG A 74 0.45 -8.96 3.18
C ARG A 74 -0.58 -9.30 2.11
N LEU A 75 -1.46 -8.35 1.76
CA LEU A 75 -2.44 -8.51 0.70
C LEU A 75 -1.79 -8.90 -0.63
N LEU A 76 -0.80 -8.14 -1.09
CA LEU A 76 -0.11 -8.37 -2.35
C LEU A 76 0.53 -9.78 -2.38
N ARG A 77 1.16 -10.20 -1.29
CA ARG A 77 1.78 -11.53 -1.17
C ARG A 77 0.73 -12.65 -1.23
N GLU A 78 -0.33 -12.53 -0.43
CA GLU A 78 -1.38 -13.56 -0.37
C GLU A 78 -2.13 -13.67 -1.70
N LYS A 79 -2.48 -12.53 -2.32
CA LYS A 79 -3.18 -12.47 -3.60
C LYS A 79 -2.33 -13.04 -4.73
N GLN A 80 -1.05 -12.64 -4.85
CA GLN A 80 -0.14 -13.19 -5.86
C GLN A 80 0.06 -14.70 -5.71
N LEU A 81 0.22 -15.21 -4.48
CA LEU A 81 0.38 -16.65 -4.26
C LEU A 81 -0.89 -17.42 -4.64
N THR A 82 -2.06 -16.88 -4.27
CA THR A 82 -3.35 -17.49 -4.60
C THR A 82 -3.55 -17.55 -6.12
N LEU A 83 -3.23 -16.46 -6.83
CA LEU A 83 -3.28 -16.41 -8.29
C LEU A 83 -2.34 -17.43 -8.96
N ARG A 84 -1.08 -17.52 -8.52
CA ARG A 84 -0.13 -18.49 -9.08
C ARG A 84 -0.59 -19.94 -8.89
N ARG A 85 -1.17 -20.24 -7.72
CA ARG A 85 -1.71 -21.57 -7.43
C ARG A 85 -2.96 -21.88 -8.25
N LEU A 86 -3.82 -20.88 -8.46
CA LEU A 86 -5.00 -21.02 -9.31
C LEU A 86 -4.62 -21.29 -10.76
N LYS A 87 -3.64 -20.56 -11.31
CA LYS A 87 -3.09 -20.82 -12.65
C LYS A 87 -2.56 -22.24 -12.79
N ALA A 88 -1.70 -22.67 -11.87
CA ALA A 88 -1.14 -24.03 -11.88
C ALA A 88 -2.24 -25.11 -11.79
N LEU A 89 -3.30 -24.87 -11.03
CA LEU A 89 -4.44 -25.78 -10.95
C LEU A 89 -5.18 -25.88 -12.30
N ILE A 90 -5.44 -24.75 -12.95
CA ILE A 90 -6.07 -24.69 -14.29
C ILE A 90 -5.19 -25.42 -15.31
N ASP A 91 -3.87 -25.19 -15.28
CA ASP A 91 -2.92 -25.84 -16.19
C ASP A 91 -2.95 -27.37 -16.02
N ILE A 92 -2.86 -27.88 -14.79
CA ILE A 92 -2.91 -29.32 -14.48
C ILE A 92 -4.20 -29.97 -15.02
N VAL A 93 -5.36 -29.35 -14.78
CA VAL A 93 -6.65 -29.87 -15.25
C VAL A 93 -6.77 -29.82 -16.77
N SER A 94 -6.14 -28.83 -17.41
CA SER A 94 -6.13 -28.72 -18.88
C SER A 94 -5.26 -29.79 -19.56
N GLU A 95 -4.23 -30.29 -18.87
CA GLU A 95 -3.31 -31.33 -19.35
C GLU A 95 -3.84 -32.75 -19.09
N ASN A 96 -4.52 -33.00 -17.97
CA ASN A 96 -5.15 -34.28 -17.65
C ASN A 96 -6.46 -34.08 -16.83
N ASP A 97 -7.58 -34.57 -17.39
CA ASP A 97 -8.91 -34.44 -16.78
C ASP A 97 -9.22 -35.53 -15.73
N ASP A 98 -8.30 -36.47 -15.48
CA ASP A 98 -8.50 -37.55 -14.49
C ASP A 98 -8.72 -37.03 -13.06
N MET A 99 -8.21 -35.82 -12.74
CA MET A 99 -8.29 -35.21 -11.41
C MET A 99 -9.30 -34.06 -11.34
N LYS A 100 -10.19 -33.91 -12.34
CA LYS A 100 -11.11 -32.76 -12.46
C LYS A 100 -11.99 -32.55 -11.23
N GLU A 101 -12.57 -33.63 -10.70
CA GLU A 101 -13.48 -33.56 -9.55
C GLU A 101 -12.76 -33.11 -8.27
N ASP A 102 -11.56 -33.64 -8.03
CA ASP A 102 -10.71 -33.22 -6.91
C ASP A 102 -10.20 -31.78 -7.08
N ALA A 103 -9.90 -31.38 -8.32
CA ALA A 103 -9.46 -30.04 -8.64
C ALA A 103 -10.55 -28.99 -8.44
N GLU A 104 -11.82 -29.30 -8.71
CA GLU A 104 -12.94 -28.36 -8.53
C GLU A 104 -13.07 -27.91 -7.07
N ILE A 105 -12.88 -28.81 -6.11
CA ILE A 105 -12.91 -28.48 -4.68
C ILE A 105 -11.80 -27.48 -4.32
N ILE A 106 -10.60 -27.67 -4.88
CA ILE A 106 -9.46 -26.77 -4.65
C ILE A 106 -9.67 -25.43 -5.36
N HIS A 107 -10.25 -25.45 -6.56
CA HIS A 107 -10.58 -24.28 -7.35
C HIS A 107 -11.55 -23.36 -6.61
N GLU A 108 -12.63 -23.92 -6.05
CA GLU A 108 -13.59 -23.16 -5.24
C GLU A 108 -12.96 -22.60 -3.95
N LYS A 109 -12.03 -23.32 -3.31
CA LYS A 109 -11.25 -22.78 -2.19
C LYS A 109 -10.41 -21.57 -2.59
N TYR A 110 -9.77 -21.60 -3.75
CA TYR A 110 -8.99 -20.45 -4.24
C TYR A 110 -9.88 -19.26 -4.61
N LYS A 111 -11.03 -19.48 -5.25
CA LYS A 111 -12.01 -18.42 -5.50
C LYS A 111 -12.52 -17.78 -4.21
N SER A 112 -12.89 -18.59 -3.22
CA SER A 112 -13.33 -18.09 -1.92
C SER A 112 -12.23 -17.27 -1.22
N LYS A 113 -10.98 -17.72 -1.29
CA LYS A 113 -9.84 -16.96 -0.77
C LYS A 113 -9.66 -15.62 -1.52
N LEU A 114 -9.75 -15.60 -2.85
CA LEU A 114 -9.68 -14.36 -3.63
C LEU A 114 -10.80 -13.38 -3.26
N ALA A 115 -12.03 -13.86 -3.05
CA ALA A 115 -13.14 -13.03 -2.60
C ALA A 115 -12.88 -12.41 -1.20
N SER A 116 -12.31 -13.18 -0.26
CA SER A 116 -11.92 -12.63 1.04
C SER A 116 -10.81 -11.57 0.95
N LEU A 117 -9.90 -11.71 -0.02
CA LEU A 117 -8.83 -10.75 -0.26
C LEU A 117 -9.36 -9.47 -0.92
N ASP A 118 -10.39 -9.55 -1.76
CA ASP A 118 -11.06 -8.39 -2.37
C ASP A 118 -11.67 -7.46 -1.30
N GLU A 119 -12.28 -8.03 -0.26
CA GLU A 119 -12.83 -7.22 0.84
C GLU A 119 -11.73 -6.52 1.65
N ALA A 120 -10.67 -7.26 2.03
CA ALA A 120 -9.52 -6.67 2.70
C ALA A 120 -8.85 -5.58 1.85
N GLU A 121 -8.82 -5.79 0.54
CA GLU A 121 -8.29 -4.83 -0.42
C GLU A 121 -9.08 -3.53 -0.47
N LYS A 122 -10.42 -3.59 -0.49
CA LYS A 122 -11.26 -2.37 -0.44
C LYS A 122 -10.97 -1.54 0.79
N GLN A 123 -10.82 -2.19 1.94
CA GLN A 123 -10.47 -1.51 3.20
C GLN A 123 -9.07 -0.88 3.13
N ILE A 124 -8.10 -1.57 2.53
CA ILE A 124 -6.75 -1.03 2.32
C ILE A 124 -6.81 0.16 1.35
N LYS A 125 -7.48 0.05 0.20
CA LYS A 125 -7.65 1.14 -0.78
C LYS A 125 -8.25 2.39 -0.11
N ALA A 126 -9.30 2.24 0.69
CA ALA A 126 -9.90 3.34 1.44
C ALA A 126 -8.92 4.02 2.42
N LYS A 127 -8.13 3.23 3.18
CA LYS A 127 -7.08 3.77 4.06
C LYS A 127 -5.99 4.52 3.29
N LEU A 128 -5.58 3.99 2.13
CA LEU A 128 -4.57 4.63 1.27
C LEU A 128 -5.10 5.96 0.70
N ASP A 129 -6.36 6.00 0.28
CA ASP A 129 -7.00 7.21 -0.24
C ASP A 129 -7.13 8.29 0.84
N PHE A 130 -7.55 7.91 2.03
CA PHE A 130 -7.59 8.81 3.18
C PHE A 130 -6.20 9.39 3.49
N ARG A 131 -5.17 8.54 3.52
CA ARG A 131 -3.79 8.98 3.77
C ARG A 131 -3.26 9.92 2.68
N LEU A 132 -3.56 9.65 1.41
CA LEU A 132 -3.20 10.56 0.31
C LEU A 132 -3.83 11.94 0.46
N ALA A 133 -5.10 12.02 0.90
CA ALA A 133 -5.76 13.29 1.15
C ALA A 133 -5.09 14.09 2.29
N GLU A 134 -4.72 13.43 3.39
CA GLU A 134 -3.96 14.07 4.48
C GLU A 134 -2.61 14.62 3.99
N LEU A 135 -1.89 13.84 3.18
CA LEU A 135 -0.60 14.23 2.62
C LEU A 135 -0.72 15.44 1.66
N GLU A 136 -1.76 15.47 0.84
CA GLU A 136 -2.06 16.61 -0.03
C GLU A 136 -2.32 17.89 0.79
N GLU A 137 -3.08 17.79 1.87
CA GLU A 137 -3.33 18.91 2.78
C GLU A 137 -2.06 19.40 3.47
N GLN A 138 -1.16 18.48 3.86
CA GLN A 138 0.15 18.83 4.43
C GLN A 138 1.02 19.61 3.42
N VAL A 139 1.09 19.16 2.16
CA VAL A 139 1.85 19.89 1.12
C VAL A 139 1.26 21.26 0.87
N LYS A 140 -0.08 21.38 0.82
CA LYS A 140 -0.75 22.67 0.64
C LYS A 140 -0.43 23.62 1.79
N SER A 141 -0.48 23.13 3.03
CA SER A 141 -0.16 23.90 4.23
C SER A 141 1.31 24.35 4.24
N ALA A 142 2.25 23.46 3.90
CA ALA A 142 3.67 23.79 3.80
C ALA A 142 3.94 24.88 2.75
N LYS A 143 3.32 24.78 1.57
CA LYS A 143 3.43 25.80 0.51
C LYS A 143 2.84 27.16 0.93
N MET A 144 1.74 27.15 1.67
CA MET A 144 1.12 28.35 2.20
C MET A 144 2.03 29.06 3.20
N LEU A 145 2.63 28.31 4.13
CA LEU A 145 3.60 28.84 5.10
C LEU A 145 4.84 29.42 4.41
N LEU A 146 5.37 28.74 3.39
CA LEU A 146 6.50 29.24 2.61
C LEU A 146 6.17 30.55 1.87
N PHE A 147 4.95 30.65 1.34
CA PHE A 147 4.49 31.86 0.68
C PHE A 147 4.37 33.03 1.67
N ASP A 148 3.75 32.79 2.83
CA ASP A 148 3.61 33.80 3.87
C ASP A 148 4.98 34.26 4.39
N ALA A 149 5.92 33.33 4.65
CA ALA A 149 7.28 33.66 5.02
C ALA A 149 8.00 34.50 3.94
N LYS A 150 7.70 34.29 2.66
CA LYS A 150 8.23 35.11 1.57
C LYS A 150 7.67 36.53 1.62
N VAL A 151 6.40 36.71 1.97
CA VAL A 151 5.80 38.04 2.20
C VAL A 151 6.49 38.72 3.37
N GLN A 152 6.59 38.05 4.52
CA GLN A 152 7.28 38.56 5.72
C GLN A 152 8.74 38.96 5.45
N TYR A 153 9.45 38.18 4.63
CA TYR A 153 10.82 38.51 4.24
C TYR A 153 10.87 39.77 3.38
N LYS A 154 9.93 39.93 2.43
CA LYS A 154 9.85 41.11 1.56
C LYS A 154 9.35 42.37 2.25
N SER A 155 8.57 42.23 3.33
CA SER A 155 8.19 43.34 4.20
C SER A 155 9.25 43.67 5.27
N ASN A 156 10.38 42.94 5.30
CA ASN A 156 11.45 43.06 6.30
C ASN A 156 11.01 42.71 7.74
N GLU A 157 9.98 41.87 7.90
CA GLU A 157 9.54 41.35 9.21
C GLU A 157 10.43 40.21 9.72
N ILE A 158 11.00 39.43 8.80
CA ILE A 158 11.93 38.34 9.12
C ILE A 158 13.28 38.51 8.42
N SER A 159 14.33 37.97 9.04
CA SER A 159 15.68 37.99 8.49
C SER A 159 15.84 37.02 7.30
N ASP A 160 16.89 37.25 6.50
CA ASP A 160 17.32 36.32 5.44
C ASP A 160 17.60 34.91 5.98
N THR A 161 18.27 34.82 7.14
CA THR A 161 18.56 33.54 7.80
C THR A 161 17.30 32.80 8.24
N THR A 162 16.29 33.53 8.72
CA THR A 162 14.99 32.94 9.10
C THR A 162 14.25 32.44 7.86
N PHE A 163 14.23 33.23 6.79
CA PHE A 163 13.59 32.84 5.54
C PHE A 163 14.22 31.58 4.92
N GLU A 164 15.55 31.50 4.85
CA GLU A 164 16.25 30.30 4.35
C GLU A 164 16.00 29.08 5.24
N THR A 165 15.83 29.27 6.56
CA THR A 165 15.41 28.18 7.46
C THR A 165 14.02 27.67 7.10
N VAL A 166 13.03 28.56 6.93
CA VAL A 166 11.66 28.16 6.53
C VAL A 166 11.68 27.42 5.21
N LYS A 167 12.43 27.92 4.23
CA LYS A 167 12.57 27.29 2.91
C LYS A 167 13.16 25.88 3.00
N THR A 168 14.18 25.67 3.82
CA THR A 168 14.78 24.35 4.05
C THR A 168 13.78 23.41 4.72
N CYS A 169 13.19 23.83 5.84
CA CYS A 169 12.20 23.01 6.55
C CYS A 169 10.97 22.66 5.69
N SER A 170 10.45 23.61 4.89
CA SER A 170 9.35 23.34 3.97
C SER A 170 9.75 22.39 2.84
N ALA A 171 10.97 22.50 2.31
CA ALA A 171 11.47 21.59 1.29
C ALA A 171 11.59 20.16 1.82
N ASP A 172 12.20 19.97 3.00
CA ASP A 172 12.36 18.67 3.65
C ASP A 172 11.01 18.00 3.91
N LEU A 173 10.03 18.77 4.42
CA LEU A 173 8.66 18.27 4.64
C LEU A 173 7.98 17.86 3.33
N ILE A 174 8.09 18.67 2.27
CA ILE A 174 7.50 18.35 0.97
C ILE A 174 8.17 17.12 0.36
N GLU A 175 9.48 16.99 0.49
CA GLU A 175 10.22 15.82 0.03
C GLU A 175 9.77 14.55 0.76
N HIS A 176 9.66 14.61 2.09
CA HIS A 176 9.14 13.51 2.90
C HIS A 176 7.73 13.08 2.44
N VAL A 177 6.81 14.03 2.29
CA VAL A 177 5.44 13.74 1.85
C VAL A 177 5.40 13.17 0.42
N ASN A 178 6.25 13.67 -0.48
CA ASN A 178 6.34 13.15 -1.85
C ASN A 178 6.81 11.69 -1.88
N HIS A 179 7.77 11.33 -1.02
CA HIS A 179 8.22 9.94 -0.88
C HIS A 179 7.07 9.03 -0.45
N GLU A 180 6.34 9.38 0.61
CA GLU A 180 5.19 8.59 1.07
C GLU A 180 4.09 8.50 0.00
N THR A 181 3.80 9.61 -0.68
CA THR A 181 2.83 9.66 -1.78
C THR A 181 3.20 8.73 -2.93
N ALA A 182 4.48 8.69 -3.30
CA ALA A 182 5.00 7.83 -4.37
C ALA A 182 4.89 6.35 -3.98
N GLU A 183 5.19 6.00 -2.73
CA GLU A 183 5.03 4.64 -2.23
C GLU A 183 3.58 4.17 -2.23
N ILE A 184 2.67 4.99 -1.70
CA ILE A 184 1.23 4.68 -1.69
C ILE A 184 0.72 4.51 -3.13
N SER A 185 1.14 5.39 -4.04
CA SER A 185 0.77 5.31 -5.46
C SER A 185 1.28 4.02 -6.12
N ASN A 186 2.51 3.60 -5.80
CA ASN A 186 3.07 2.34 -6.28
C ASN A 186 2.29 1.14 -5.73
N VAL A 187 1.94 1.14 -4.44
CA VAL A 187 1.10 0.10 -3.84
C VAL A 187 -0.26 0.01 -4.55
N LYS A 188 -0.95 1.13 -4.75
CA LYS A 188 -2.24 1.16 -5.47
C LYS A 188 -2.12 0.60 -6.88
N ARG A 189 -1.04 0.95 -7.60
CA ARG A 189 -0.77 0.39 -8.94
C ARG A 189 -0.62 -1.13 -8.90
N ARG A 190 0.22 -1.65 -8.00
CA ARG A 190 0.44 -3.10 -7.86
C ARG A 190 -0.84 -3.85 -7.50
N ILE A 191 -1.71 -3.25 -6.69
CA ILE A 191 -3.02 -3.83 -6.39
C ILE A 191 -3.88 -3.89 -7.65
N ALA A 192 -3.94 -2.81 -8.43
CA ALA A 192 -4.69 -2.77 -9.70
C ALA A 192 -4.15 -3.76 -10.75
N ASP A 193 -2.84 -3.96 -10.83
CA ASP A 193 -2.24 -4.96 -11.72
C ASP A 193 -2.69 -6.38 -11.35
N LEU A 194 -2.75 -6.68 -10.04
CA LEU A 194 -3.28 -7.97 -9.55
C LEU A 194 -4.79 -8.10 -9.78
N ASP A 195 -5.57 -7.03 -9.68
CA ASP A 195 -7.00 -7.06 -10.03
C ASP A 195 -7.20 -7.45 -11.49
N ALA A 196 -6.45 -6.82 -12.40
CA ALA A 196 -6.47 -7.18 -13.81
C ALA A 196 -6.08 -8.65 -14.02
N GLU A 197 -5.04 -9.13 -13.33
CA GLU A 197 -4.63 -10.54 -13.39
C GLU A 197 -5.74 -11.49 -12.89
N VAL A 198 -6.43 -11.17 -11.78
CA VAL A 198 -7.57 -11.96 -11.29
C VAL A 198 -8.65 -12.08 -12.37
N ILE A 199 -9.02 -10.96 -13.00
CA ILE A 199 -10.02 -10.95 -14.08
C ILE A 199 -9.58 -11.86 -15.23
N THR A 200 -8.31 -11.77 -15.68
CA THR A 200 -7.82 -12.62 -16.78
C THR A 200 -7.84 -14.12 -16.47
N VAL A 201 -7.56 -14.51 -15.22
CA VAL A 201 -7.49 -15.93 -14.81
C VAL A 201 -8.86 -16.52 -14.54
N THR A 202 -9.79 -15.70 -14.02
CA THR A 202 -11.11 -16.17 -13.59
C THR A 202 -12.18 -16.05 -14.67
N THR A 203 -11.93 -15.27 -15.72
CA THR A 203 -12.80 -15.24 -16.90
C THR A 203 -12.52 -16.48 -17.74
N PRO A 204 -13.53 -17.31 -18.07
CA PRO A 204 -13.31 -18.42 -18.99
C PRO A 204 -12.81 -17.89 -20.35
N PRO A 205 -12.06 -18.68 -21.14
CA PRO A 205 -11.65 -18.30 -22.48
C PRO A 205 -12.89 -18.28 -23.39
N GLN A 206 -13.73 -17.25 -23.28
CA GLN A 206 -14.71 -16.92 -24.29
C GLN A 206 -13.94 -16.39 -25.49
N LYS A 207 -13.65 -17.27 -26.46
CA LYS A 207 -13.67 -17.00 -27.91
C LYS A 207 -13.39 -15.54 -28.34
N ALA A 208 -12.33 -14.91 -27.83
CA ALA A 208 -11.95 -13.55 -28.21
C ALA A 208 -11.40 -13.46 -29.66
N ILE A 209 -11.44 -14.58 -30.39
CA ILE A 209 -11.07 -14.68 -31.80
C ILE A 209 -12.32 -14.71 -32.70
N GLN A 210 -13.53 -14.97 -32.19
CA GLN A 210 -14.73 -15.04 -33.05
C GLN A 210 -15.42 -13.67 -33.24
N GLU A 211 -15.37 -12.76 -32.28
CA GLU A 211 -16.02 -11.44 -32.43
C GLU A 211 -15.19 -10.47 -33.29
N SER A 212 -13.86 -10.51 -33.21
CA SER A 212 -12.99 -9.74 -34.11
C SER A 212 -13.07 -10.23 -35.55
N ALA A 213 -13.24 -11.53 -35.80
CA ALA A 213 -13.38 -12.08 -37.15
C ALA A 213 -14.73 -11.68 -37.79
N VAL A 214 -15.82 -11.62 -37.02
CA VAL A 214 -17.15 -11.22 -37.53
C VAL A 214 -17.18 -9.73 -37.89
N SER A 215 -16.47 -8.86 -37.17
CA SER A 215 -16.34 -7.45 -37.55
C SER A 215 -15.49 -7.24 -38.82
N TYR A 216 -14.53 -8.11 -39.11
CA TYR A 216 -13.69 -8.04 -40.31
C TYR A 216 -14.35 -8.69 -41.54
N LEU A 217 -15.20 -9.71 -41.36
CA LEU A 217 -15.86 -10.43 -42.44
C LEU A 217 -17.32 -9.97 -42.71
N GLY A 218 -17.94 -9.23 -41.78
CA GLY A 218 -19.33 -8.76 -41.91
C GLY A 218 -19.54 -7.53 -42.81
N ASN A 219 -18.46 -6.87 -43.26
CA ASN A 219 -18.54 -5.68 -44.11
C ASN A 219 -18.29 -5.95 -45.61
N SER A 220 -17.99 -7.18 -46.02
CA SER A 220 -17.62 -7.49 -47.41
C SER A 220 -18.79 -7.86 -48.35
N GLU A 221 -20.04 -7.94 -47.87
CA GLU A 221 -21.19 -8.34 -48.71
C GLU A 221 -22.09 -7.19 -49.20
N GLN A 222 -21.77 -5.92 -48.91
CA GLN A 222 -22.59 -4.77 -49.36
C GLN A 222 -22.01 -3.95 -50.52
N GLU A 223 -20.82 -4.26 -51.05
CA GLU A 223 -20.20 -3.46 -52.13
C GLU A 223 -20.35 -4.03 -53.56
N GLN A 224 -21.13 -5.10 -53.80
CA GLN A 224 -21.29 -5.69 -55.14
C GLN A 224 -22.61 -5.41 -55.88
N LEU A 225 -23.44 -4.46 -55.43
CA LEU A 225 -24.74 -4.16 -56.08
C LEU A 225 -24.89 -2.75 -56.67
N VAL A 226 -23.80 -2.06 -57.00
CA VAL A 226 -23.85 -0.81 -57.77
C VAL A 226 -22.92 -0.90 -58.99
N GLN A 227 -23.28 -1.73 -59.96
CA GLN A 227 -22.98 -1.52 -61.38
C GLN A 227 -23.73 -2.54 -62.23
N SER A 228 -24.93 -2.16 -62.68
CA SER A 228 -25.62 -2.70 -63.86
C SER A 228 -26.62 -1.67 -64.35
#